data_AF-D9Q058-F1
#
_entry.id   AF-D9Q058-F1
#
_cell.length_a   1.000
_cell.length_b   1.000
_cell.length_c   1.000
_cell.angle_alpha   90.00
_cell.angle_beta   90.00
_cell.angle_gamma   90.00
#
_symmetry.space_group_name_H-M   'P 1'
#
loop_
_entity.id
_entity.type
_entity.pdbx_description
1 polymer ?
#
loop_
_entity_poly.entity_id
_entity_poly.type
_entity_poly.pdbx_seq_one_letter_code
_entity_poly.pdbx_strand_id
1 'polypeptide(L)'
;MASGEQLPKKVFYINIYQLNYKPSSGCEFFESYEVGGSYIAYCKVLESYITRSNVHKCETLFKDCPFRKVGVKASLSQDNEASAATS
;
A
#
# COMPACT_ATOMS: atom_id res chain seq x y z
N MET A 1 -9.59 -4.32 -21.89
CA MET A 1 -8.74 -4.78 -20.78
C MET A 1 -8.96 -3.82 -19.62
N ALA A 2 -9.95 -4.08 -18.77
CA ALA A 2 -10.24 -3.26 -17.59
C ALA A 2 -10.02 -4.16 -16.37
N SER A 3 -8.79 -4.17 -15.87
CA SER A 3 -8.47 -4.80 -14.59
C SER A 3 -9.11 -3.94 -13.53
N GLY A 4 -10.30 -4.35 -13.09
CA GLY A 4 -11.01 -3.71 -11.99
C GLY A 4 -10.26 -4.00 -10.71
N GLU A 5 -9.26 -3.16 -10.39
CA GLU A 5 -8.65 -3.15 -9.07
C GLU A 5 -9.77 -2.82 -8.06
N GLN A 6 -10.27 -3.84 -7.37
CA GLN A 6 -11.25 -3.68 -6.31
C GLN A 6 -10.58 -2.95 -5.15
N LEU A 7 -10.91 -1.67 -4.98
CA LEU A 7 -10.52 -0.92 -3.78
C LEU A 7 -10.98 -1.69 -2.53
N PRO A 8 -10.11 -1.90 -1.53
CA PRO A 8 -10.57 -2.42 -0.25
C PRO A 8 -11.67 -1.51 0.29
N LYS A 9 -12.87 -2.04 0.50
CA LYS A 9 -14.04 -1.31 1.01
C LYS A 9 -13.79 -0.90 2.46
N LYS A 10 -13.29 0.30 2.68
CA LYS A 10 -13.24 0.91 4.02
C LYS A 10 -13.68 2.38 3.86
N VAL A 11 -14.36 2.93 4.85
CA VAL A 11 -14.91 4.29 4.73
C VAL A 11 -13.74 5.26 4.87
N PHE A 12 -13.40 5.98 3.80
CA PHE A 12 -12.29 6.94 3.80
C PHE A 12 -12.79 8.35 3.64
N TYR A 13 -12.22 9.28 4.39
CA TYR A 13 -12.35 10.69 4.09
C TYR A 13 -11.56 11.00 2.82
N ILE A 14 -12.29 11.13 1.72
CA ILE A 14 -11.76 11.28 0.36
C ILE A 14 -10.69 12.39 0.27
N ASN A 15 -10.89 13.51 0.98
CA ASN A 15 -10.02 14.68 0.91
C ASN A 15 -8.58 14.46 1.43
N ILE A 16 -8.37 13.55 2.40
CA ILE A 16 -7.04 13.35 3.00
C ILE A 16 -6.17 12.34 2.23
N TYR A 17 -6.77 11.54 1.35
CA TYR A 17 -6.08 10.48 0.58
C TYR A 17 -6.00 10.79 -0.92
N GLN A 18 -6.88 11.64 -1.46
CA GLN A 18 -6.88 11.97 -2.89
C GLN A 18 -5.63 12.74 -3.33
N LEU A 19 -5.07 12.27 -4.44
CA LEU A 19 -3.97 12.88 -5.17
C LEU A 19 -4.46 13.27 -6.56
N ASN A 20 -3.99 14.43 -7.03
CA ASN A 20 -4.27 14.93 -8.37
C ASN A 20 -3.24 14.43 -9.41
N TYR A 21 -2.30 13.58 -8.98
CA TYR A 21 -1.27 12.97 -9.81
C TYR A 21 -1.16 11.49 -9.46
N LYS A 22 -0.72 10.67 -10.41
CA LYS A 22 -0.45 9.26 -10.17
C LYS A 22 0.85 9.12 -9.38
N PRO A 23 0.81 8.70 -8.10
CA PRO A 23 2.01 8.60 -7.30
C PRO A 23 2.86 7.40 -7.75
N SER A 24 4.17 7.52 -7.67
CA SER A 24 5.11 6.46 -8.06
C SER A 24 6.24 6.34 -7.05
N SER A 25 6.33 5.16 -6.42
CA SER A 25 7.39 4.85 -5.46
C SER A 25 8.18 3.64 -5.93
N GLY A 26 9.49 3.63 -5.65
CA GLY A 26 10.34 2.46 -5.83
C GLY A 26 10.15 1.36 -4.76
N CYS A 27 9.12 1.49 -3.91
CA CYS A 27 8.79 0.52 -2.89
C CYS A 27 7.93 -0.63 -3.46
N GLU A 28 8.34 -1.87 -3.19
CA GLU A 28 7.65 -3.10 -3.66
C GLU A 28 6.26 -3.29 -3.03
N PHE A 29 5.97 -2.59 -1.93
CA PHE A 29 4.71 -2.66 -1.19
C PHE A 29 3.78 -1.47 -1.45
N PHE A 30 4.19 -0.55 -2.33
CA PHE A 30 3.42 0.65 -2.65
C PHE A 30 2.52 0.39 -3.86
N GLU A 31 1.22 0.62 -3.69
CA GLU A 31 0.24 0.53 -4.77
C GLU A 31 -0.49 1.85 -4.96
N SER A 32 -0.92 2.09 -6.20
CA SER A 32 -1.71 3.25 -6.57
C SER A 32 -2.98 2.82 -7.27
N TYR A 33 -4.12 3.37 -6.85
CA TYR A 33 -5.42 3.09 -7.45
C TYR A 33 -6.02 4.37 -8.03
N GLU A 34 -6.70 4.26 -9.17
CA GLU A 34 -7.46 5.35 -9.77
C GLU A 34 -8.94 5.24 -9.37
N VAL A 35 -9.50 6.33 -8.85
CA VAL A 35 -10.84 6.37 -8.27
C VAL A 35 -11.52 7.67 -8.70
N GLY A 36 -12.51 7.57 -9.59
CA GLY A 36 -13.32 8.71 -9.99
C GLY A 36 -12.51 9.91 -10.51
N GLY A 37 -11.42 9.67 -11.23
CA GLY A 37 -10.53 10.71 -11.76
C GLY A 37 -9.49 11.25 -10.78
N SER A 38 -9.37 10.67 -9.58
CA SER A 38 -8.29 10.94 -8.63
C SER A 38 -7.45 9.70 -8.39
N TYR A 39 -6.24 9.88 -7.87
CA TYR A 39 -5.37 8.77 -7.46
C TYR A 39 -5.34 8.64 -5.96
N ILE A 40 -5.21 7.42 -5.46
CA ILE A 40 -4.96 7.14 -4.06
C ILE A 40 -3.80 6.16 -3.94
N ALA A 41 -3.03 6.29 -2.87
CA ALA A 41 -1.90 5.42 -2.58
C ALA A 41 -2.24 4.46 -1.43
N TYR A 42 -1.68 3.26 -1.50
CA TYR A 42 -1.89 2.19 -0.54
C TYR A 42 -0.58 1.51 -0.18
N CYS A 43 -0.45 1.13 1.09
CA CYS A 43 0.69 0.39 1.59
C CYS A 43 0.23 -1.03 1.96
N LYS A 44 0.75 -2.04 1.24
CA LYS A 44 0.45 -3.45 1.55
C LYS A 44 0.88 -3.85 2.95
N VAL A 45 2.03 -3.34 3.43
CA VAL A 45 2.54 -3.71 4.76
C VAL A 45 1.62 -3.24 5.88
N LEU A 46 1.02 -2.06 5.72
CA LEU A 46 0.11 -1.48 6.71
C LEU A 46 -1.35 -1.86 6.46
N GLU A 47 -1.61 -2.55 5.34
CA GLU A 47 -2.94 -2.82 4.80
C GLU A 47 -3.85 -1.58 4.81
N SER A 48 -3.28 -0.40 4.53
CA SER A 48 -3.94 0.90 4.73
C SER A 48 -3.54 1.93 3.69
N TYR A 49 -4.44 2.91 3.48
CA TYR A 49 -4.25 4.01 2.55
C TYR A 49 -3.26 5.04 3.11
N ILE A 50 -2.43 5.57 2.21
CA ILE A 50 -1.41 6.55 2.53
C ILE A 50 -2.00 7.93 2.32
N THR A 51 -1.99 8.77 3.35
CA THR A 51 -2.48 10.15 3.26
C THR A 51 -1.62 10.97 2.30
N ARG A 52 -2.22 11.95 1.63
CA ARG A 52 -1.55 12.84 0.66
C ARG A 52 -0.23 13.41 1.19
N SER A 53 -0.20 13.83 2.46
CA SER A 53 1.00 14.39 3.10
C SER A 53 2.13 13.38 3.32
N ASN A 54 1.81 12.09 3.37
CA ASN A 54 2.78 11.01 3.54
C ASN A 54 3.17 10.35 2.21
N VAL A 55 2.36 10.46 1.16
CA VAL A 55 2.69 9.92 -0.17
C VAL A 55 4.02 10.45 -0.66
N HIS A 56 4.26 11.76 -0.55
CA HIS A 56 5.53 12.35 -0.95
C HIS A 56 6.75 11.74 -0.22
N LYS A 57 6.59 11.38 1.06
CA LYS A 57 7.62 10.67 1.83
C LYS A 57 7.79 9.23 1.34
N CYS A 58 6.71 8.57 0.97
CA CYS A 58 6.78 7.24 0.37
C CYS A 58 7.42 7.26 -1.02
N GLU A 59 7.38 8.35 -1.77
CA GLU A 59 8.05 8.46 -3.08
C GLU A 59 9.55 8.75 -2.92
N THR A 60 9.90 9.67 -2.00
CA THR A 60 11.28 10.15 -1.83
C THR A 60 12.12 9.34 -0.82
N LEU A 61 11.50 8.92 0.29
CA LEU A 61 12.17 8.28 1.44
C LEU A 61 11.81 6.80 1.59
N PHE A 62 11.36 6.13 0.51
CA PHE A 62 10.99 4.71 0.56
C PHE A 62 12.12 3.79 1.04
N LYS A 63 13.38 4.16 0.77
CA LYS A 63 14.57 3.41 1.18
C LYS A 63 14.73 3.36 2.70
N ASP A 64 14.34 4.43 3.39
CA ASP A 64 14.44 4.50 4.84
C ASP A 64 13.11 4.18 5.56
N CYS A 65 12.07 3.83 4.79
CA CYS A 65 10.77 3.48 5.33
C CYS A 65 10.89 2.28 6.31
N PRO A 66 10.55 2.48 7.60
CA PRO A 66 10.64 1.39 8.60
C PRO A 66 9.66 0.27 8.26
N PHE A 67 8.49 0.61 7.70
CA PHE A 67 7.50 -0.37 7.27
C PHE A 67 8.01 -1.23 6.11
N ARG A 68 8.79 -0.68 5.18
CA ARG A 68 9.42 -1.49 4.13
C ARG A 68 10.36 -2.53 4.74
N LYS A 69 11.20 -2.14 5.71
CA LYS A 69 12.12 -3.06 6.41
C LYS A 69 11.34 -4.17 7.13
N VAL A 70 10.19 -3.86 7.73
CA VAL A 70 9.30 -4.85 8.35
C VAL A 70 8.63 -5.74 7.31
N GLY A 71 8.10 -5.18 6.23
CA GLY A 71 7.46 -5.91 5.14
C GLY A 71 8.39 -6.94 4.52
N VAL A 72 9.62 -6.55 4.16
CA VAL A 72 10.63 -7.49 3.63
C VAL A 72 10.91 -8.62 4.61
N LYS A 73 11.02 -8.32 5.91
CA LYS A 73 11.21 -9.35 6.94
C LYS A 73 10.01 -10.27 7.08
N ALA A 74 8.78 -9.72 7.06
CA ALA A 74 7.55 -10.48 7.18
C ALA A 74 7.33 -11.41 5.98
N SER A 75 7.64 -10.94 4.76
CA SER A 75 7.60 -11.73 3.53
C SER A 75 8.59 -12.91 3.54
N LEU A 76 9.70 -12.81 4.29
CA LEU A 76 10.68 -13.88 4.48
C LEU A 76 10.29 -14.90 5.56
N SER A 77 9.23 -14.63 6.34
CA SER A 77 8.77 -15.49 7.43
C SER A 77 7.46 -16.23 7.13
N GLN A 78 6.87 -16.06 5.94
CA GLN A 78 5.65 -16.80 5.52
C GLN A 78 5.93 -18.24 5.02
N ASP A 79 7.18 -18.71 5.08
CA ASP A 79 7.51 -20.11 4.82
C ASP A 79 7.35 -21.03 6.05
N ASN A 80 6.94 -20.52 7.22
CA ASN A 80 6.96 -21.32 8.45
C ASN A 80 5.69 -21.32 9.31
N GLU A 81 4.53 -20.95 8.75
CA GLU A 81 3.24 -20.99 9.48
C GLU A 81 2.09 -21.56 8.64
N ALA A 82 2.35 -22.64 7.91
CA ALA A 82 1.34 -23.46 7.24
C ALA A 82 1.42 -24.95 7.63
N SER A 83 1.72 -25.27 8.89
CA SER A 83 1.71 -26.66 9.39
C SER A 83 1.22 -26.80 10.85
N ALA A 84 0.26 -25.98 11.27
CA ALA A 84 -0.41 -26.16 12.55
C ALA A 84 -1.94 -26.02 12.43
N ALA A 85 -2.55 -26.79 11.53
CA ALA A 85 -3.99 -27.08 11.60
C ALA A 85 -4.30 -28.35 10.79
N THR A 86 -4.23 -29.52 11.42
CA THR A 86 -5.21 -30.62 11.33
C THR A 86 -4.79 -31.68 12.35
N SER A 87 -5.55 -31.76 13.45
CA SER A 87 -5.51 -32.86 14.43
C SER A 87 -6.41 -34.01 13.99
#